data_AF-A0A1J5N232-F1
#
_entry.id   AF-A0A1J5N232-F1
#
_cell.length_a   1.000
_cell.length_b   1.000
_cell.length_c   1.000
_cell.angle_alpha   90.00
_cell.angle_beta   90.00
_cell.angle_gamma   90.00
#
_symmetry.space_group_name_H-M   'P 1'
#
loop_
_entity.id
_entity.type
_entity.pdbx_description
1 polymer ?
#
loop_
_entity_poly.entity_id
_entity_poly.type
_entity_poly.pdbx_seq_one_letter_code
_entity_poly.pdbx_strand_id
1 'polypeptide(L)'
;MRALFAFLFTRKHALVGFLLLKTIAVIVNGLVQGSAEVWGIGILALAVYAVIARFAQAGRAISIWAVTLLMLYEAAGGLLLAWSSLTSAPGMALIGLVVALYLVVGALAVFASRREG
;
A
#
# COMPACT_ATOMS: atom_id res chain seq x y z
N MET A 1 3.01 -24.30 0.87
CA MET A 1 3.25 -22.89 0.48
C MET A 1 1.97 -22.05 0.40
N ARG A 2 0.92 -22.49 -0.32
CA ARG A 2 -0.34 -21.73 -0.46
C ARG A 2 -1.01 -21.33 0.87
N ALA A 3 -1.01 -22.22 1.86
CA ALA A 3 -1.56 -21.96 3.20
C ALA A 3 -0.74 -20.92 4.01
N LEU A 4 0.58 -20.88 3.82
CA LEU A 4 1.46 -19.92 4.51
C LEU A 4 1.28 -18.51 3.94
N PHE A 5 1.15 -18.39 2.61
CA PHE A 5 0.78 -17.14 1.94
C PHE A 5 -0.63 -16.67 2.33
N ALA A 6 -1.60 -17.58 2.44
CA ALA A 6 -2.95 -17.25 2.91
C ALA A 6 -2.97 -16.79 4.38
N PHE A 7 -2.11 -17.36 5.22
CA PHE A 7 -1.98 -16.97 6.64
C PHE A 7 -1.28 -15.61 6.81
N LEU A 8 -0.16 -15.40 6.11
CA LEU A 8 0.61 -14.15 6.14
C LEU A 8 -0.14 -12.97 5.49
N PHE A 9 -0.91 -13.22 4.43
CA PHE A 9 -1.76 -12.23 3.77
C PHE A 9 -3.23 -12.38 4.20
N THR A 10 -3.49 -12.40 5.50
CA THR A 10 -4.84 -12.12 6.00
C THR A 10 -5.15 -10.63 5.86
N ARG A 11 -6.43 -10.28 5.70
CA ARG A 11 -6.89 -8.88 5.53
C ARG A 11 -6.23 -7.92 6.52
N LYS A 12 -6.12 -8.32 7.79
CA LYS A 12 -5.51 -7.50 8.86
C LYS A 12 -4.05 -7.17 8.56
N HIS A 13 -3.23 -8.16 8.23
CA HIS A 13 -1.80 -7.96 7.99
C HIS A 13 -1.54 -7.15 6.71
N ALA A 14 -2.30 -7.41 5.64
CA ALA A 14 -2.21 -6.64 4.40
C ALA A 14 -2.53 -5.15 4.61
N LEU A 15 -3.56 -4.84 5.39
CA LEU A 15 -3.93 -3.46 5.71
C LEU A 15 -2.90 -2.76 6.60
N VAL A 16 -2.37 -3.46 7.60
CA VAL A 16 -1.30 -2.92 8.46
C VAL A 16 -0.04 -2.66 7.64
N GLY A 17 0.40 -3.60 6.81
CA GLY A 17 1.57 -3.43 5.95
C GLY A 17 1.40 -2.29 4.95
N PHE A 18 0.21 -2.14 4.35
CA PHE A 18 -0.10 -1.00 3.50
C PHE A 18 0.04 0.34 4.21
N LEU A 19 -0.52 0.47 5.42
CA LEU A 19 -0.40 1.71 6.19
C LEU A 19 1.05 2.00 6.61
N LEU A 20 1.82 0.97 6.97
CA LEU A 20 3.25 1.11 7.26
C LEU A 20 4.03 1.61 6.03
N LEU A 21 3.83 0.98 4.87
CA LEU A 21 4.45 1.40 3.62
C LEU A 21 4.06 2.83 3.25
N LYS A 22 2.79 3.21 3.42
CA LYS A 22 2.35 4.59 3.17
C LYS A 22 3.00 5.57 4.15
N THR A 23 3.14 5.19 5.42
CA THR A 23 3.81 6.01 6.44
C THR A 23 5.26 6.28 6.04
N ILE A 24 5.99 5.24 5.65
CA ILE A 24 7.36 5.36 5.16
C ILE A 24 7.40 6.27 3.93
N ALA A 25 6.50 6.09 2.96
CA ALA A 25 6.43 6.92 1.76
C ALA A 25 6.15 8.41 2.07
N VAL A 26 5.29 8.71 3.05
CA VAL A 26 5.02 10.09 3.49
C VAL A 26 6.26 10.71 4.12
N ILE A 27 6.94 9.98 5.01
CA ILE A 27 8.16 10.46 5.66
C ILE A 27 9.24 10.72 4.61
N VAL A 28 9.47 9.77 3.70
CA VAL A 28 10.48 9.91 2.64
C VAL A 28 10.16 11.09 1.73
N ASN A 29 8.92 11.23 1.23
CA ASN A 29 8.55 12.37 0.39
C ASN A 29 8.64 13.70 1.12
N GLY A 30 8.22 13.76 2.38
CA GLY A 30 8.32 14.96 3.21
C GLY A 30 9.76 15.38 3.45
N LEU A 31 10.67 14.42 3.66
CA LEU A 31 12.10 14.70 3.82
C LEU A 31 12.78 15.10 2.50
N VAL A 32 12.41 14.48 1.37
CA VAL A 32 13.01 14.76 0.05
C VAL A 32 12.56 16.11 -0.51
N GLN A 33 11.27 16.43 -0.42
CA GLN A 33 10.73 17.67 -1.00
C GLN A 33 10.76 18.85 -0.03
N GLY A 34 10.77 18.60 1.29
CA GLY A 34 10.99 19.61 2.32
C GLY A 34 9.91 20.70 2.44
N SER A 35 8.77 20.58 1.75
CA SER A 35 7.70 21.60 1.75
C SER A 35 6.56 21.25 2.71
N ALA A 36 5.99 22.29 3.34
CA ALA A 36 4.86 22.13 4.26
C ALA A 36 3.61 21.52 3.58
N GLU A 37 3.42 21.81 2.29
CA GLU A 37 2.32 21.26 1.49
C GLU A 37 2.42 19.74 1.35
N VAL A 38 3.63 19.21 1.05
CA VAL A 38 3.85 17.76 0.90
C VAL A 38 3.60 17.02 2.21
N TRP A 39 4.04 17.59 3.33
CA TRP A 39 3.74 17.05 4.66
C TRP A 39 2.25 17.06 4.95
N GLY A 40 1.57 18.18 4.68
CA GLY A 40 0.12 18.32 4.89
C GLY A 40 -0.69 17.31 4.09
N ILE A 41 -0.43 17.20 2.78
CA ILE A 41 -1.10 16.24 1.89
C ILE A 41 -0.77 14.80 2.32
N GLY A 42 0.49 14.52 2.65
CA GLY A 42 0.93 13.19 3.07
C GLY A 42 0.26 12.70 4.35
N ILE A 43 0.22 13.55 5.39
CA ILE A 43 -0.42 13.24 6.67
C ILE A 43 -1.94 13.08 6.49
N LEU A 44 -2.58 13.96 5.71
CA LEU A 44 -4.00 13.86 5.43
C LEU A 44 -4.33 12.55 4.69
N ALA A 45 -3.54 12.20 3.67
CA ALA A 45 -3.70 10.93 2.95
C ALA A 45 -3.54 9.73 3.90
N LEU A 46 -2.56 9.76 4.80
CA LEU A 46 -2.37 8.71 5.81
C LEU A 46 -3.61 8.55 6.69
N ALA A 47 -4.16 9.66 7.19
CA ALA A 47 -5.35 9.65 8.03
C ALA A 47 -6.57 9.09 7.28
N VAL A 48 -6.80 9.53 6.05
CA VAL A 48 -7.89 9.03 5.19
C VAL A 48 -7.74 7.54 4.93
N TYR A 49 -6.54 7.08 4.59
CA TYR A 49 -6.28 5.67 4.31
C TYR A 49 -6.46 4.82 5.57
N ALA A 50 -6.06 5.31 6.75
CA ALA A 50 -6.26 4.63 8.01
C ALA A 50 -7.76 4.45 8.34
N VAL A 51 -8.58 5.46 8.09
CA VAL A 51 -10.04 5.40 8.25
C VAL A 51 -10.64 4.36 7.30
N ILE A 52 -10.29 4.40 6.02
CA ILE A 52 -10.77 3.42 5.02
C ILE A 52 -10.34 2.00 5.41
N ALA A 53 -9.08 1.83 5.82
CA ALA A 53 -8.55 0.54 6.27
C ALA A 53 -9.30 0.01 7.49
N ARG A 54 -9.63 0.87 8.47
CA ARG A 54 -10.44 0.50 9.63
C ARG A 54 -11.82 0.00 9.24
N PHE A 55 -12.51 0.70 8.33
CA PHE A 55 -13.81 0.23 7.84
C PHE A 55 -13.72 -1.05 7.00
N ALA A 56 -12.63 -1.23 6.24
CA ALA A 56 -12.37 -2.47 5.53
C ALA A 56 -12.12 -3.65 6.49
N GLN A 57 -11.41 -3.41 7.61
CA GLN A 57 -11.26 -4.42 8.68
C GLN A 57 -12.61 -4.83 9.26
N ALA A 58 -13.52 -3.87 9.46
CA ALA A 58 -14.89 -4.14 9.92
C ALA A 58 -15.79 -4.84 8.89
N GLY A 59 -15.28 -5.21 7.70
CA GLY A 59 -16.04 -5.95 6.70
C GLY A 59 -16.92 -5.11 5.78
N ARG A 60 -16.79 -3.77 5.79
CA ARG A 60 -17.57 -2.92 4.89
C ARG A 60 -17.11 -3.09 3.44
N ALA A 61 -17.98 -3.65 2.59
CA ALA A 61 -17.67 -3.98 1.20
C ALA A 61 -17.14 -2.78 0.38
N ILE A 62 -17.73 -1.59 0.55
CA ILE A 62 -17.28 -0.37 -0.15
C ILE A 62 -15.85 -0.02 0.24
N SER A 63 -15.53 -0.10 1.54
CA SER A 63 -14.19 0.22 2.05
C SER A 63 -13.15 -0.82 1.62
N ILE A 64 -13.54 -2.09 1.50
CA ILE A 64 -12.70 -3.15 0.94
C ILE A 64 -12.35 -2.84 -0.52
N TRP A 65 -13.34 -2.45 -1.34
CA TRP A 65 -13.08 -2.01 -2.70
C TRP A 65 -12.18 -0.78 -2.77
N ALA A 66 -12.47 0.24 -1.97
CA ALA A 66 -11.69 1.47 -1.94
C ALA A 66 -10.22 1.21 -1.61
N VAL A 67 -9.94 0.44 -0.55
CA VAL A 67 -8.55 0.16 -0.17
C VAL A 67 -7.83 -0.75 -1.16
N THR A 68 -8.52 -1.71 -1.79
CA THR A 68 -7.96 -2.51 -2.88
C THR A 68 -7.52 -1.62 -4.05
N LEU A 69 -8.37 -0.67 -4.47
CA LEU A 69 -8.02 0.27 -5.54
C LEU A 69 -6.84 1.17 -5.15
N LEU A 70 -6.81 1.67 -3.91
CA LEU A 70 -5.70 2.48 -3.41
C LEU A 70 -4.38 1.68 -3.40
N MET A 71 -4.40 0.44 -2.92
CA MET A 71 -3.23 -0.45 -2.94
C MET A 71 -2.71 -0.67 -4.37
N LEU A 72 -3.61 -0.91 -5.34
CA LEU A 72 -3.22 -1.09 -6.75
C LEU A 72 -2.69 0.19 -7.39
N TYR A 73 -3.27 1.35 -7.05
CA TYR A 73 -2.78 2.66 -7.49
C TYR A 73 -1.35 2.92 -6.99
N GLU A 74 -1.11 2.70 -5.70
CA GLU A 74 0.22 2.88 -5.10
C GLU A 74 1.22 1.84 -5.65
N ALA A 75 0.76 0.61 -5.95
CA ALA A 75 1.58 -0.40 -6.60
C ALA A 75 2.01 0.03 -8.01
N ALA A 76 1.10 0.62 -8.80
CA ALA A 76 1.42 1.15 -10.11
C ALA A 76 2.46 2.28 -10.03
N GLY A 77 2.32 3.19 -9.04
CA GLY A 77 3.32 4.21 -8.75
C GLY A 77 4.69 3.62 -8.42
N GLY A 78 4.73 2.61 -7.54
CA GLY A 78 5.96 1.88 -7.20
C GLY A 78 6.61 1.18 -8.39
N LEU A 79 5.81 0.61 -9.29
CA LEU A 79 6.28 -0.05 -10.52
C LEU A 79 6.89 0.96 -11.49
N LEU A 80 6.25 2.13 -11.67
CA LEU A 80 6.76 3.21 -12.51
C LEU A 80 8.09 3.76 -11.96
N LEU A 81 8.16 3.96 -10.65
CA LEU A 81 9.41 4.37 -9.98
C LEU A 81 10.51 3.33 -10.20
N ALA A 82 10.21 2.04 -10.03
CA ALA A 82 11.17 0.98 -10.25
C ALA A 82 11.66 0.93 -11.71
N TRP A 83 10.75 1.08 -12.67
CA TRP A 83 11.08 1.13 -14.09
C TRP A 83 12.01 2.29 -14.42
N SER A 84 11.68 3.50 -13.94
CA SER A 84 12.49 4.71 -14.17
C SER A 84 13.89 4.66 -13.52
N SER A 85 14.05 3.85 -12.47
CA SER A 85 15.29 3.74 -11.69
C SER A 85 16.15 2.53 -12.06
N LEU A 86 15.71 1.70 -13.01
CA LEU A 86 16.31 0.38 -13.26
C LEU A 86 17.79 0.45 -13.67
N THR A 87 18.16 1.47 -14.45
CA THR A 87 19.53 1.65 -14.96
C THR A 87 20.38 2.57 -14.08
N SER A 88 19.77 3.54 -13.41
CA SER A 88 20.47 4.57 -12.61
C SER A 88 20.65 4.19 -11.14
N ALA A 89 19.72 3.42 -10.57
CA ALA A 89 19.72 3.03 -9.16
C ALA A 89 19.05 1.65 -8.98
N PRO A 90 19.73 0.55 -9.38
CA PRO A 90 19.12 -0.78 -9.41
C PRO A 90 18.64 -1.27 -8.03
N GLY A 91 19.29 -0.84 -6.95
CA GLY A 91 18.83 -1.14 -5.58
C GLY A 91 17.47 -0.51 -5.26
N MET A 92 17.24 0.74 -5.67
CA MET A 92 15.94 1.41 -5.51
C MET A 92 14.87 0.79 -6.41
N ALA A 93 15.25 0.34 -7.61
CA ALA A 93 14.35 -0.38 -8.50
C ALA A 93 13.86 -1.70 -7.90
N LEU A 94 14.76 -2.47 -7.28
CA LEU A 94 14.40 -3.69 -6.55
C LEU A 94 13.45 -3.43 -5.39
N ILE A 95 13.70 -2.39 -4.58
CA ILE A 95 12.80 -1.99 -3.49
C ILE A 95 11.42 -1.63 -4.04
N GLY A 96 11.36 -0.81 -5.10
CA GLY A 96 10.11 -0.42 -5.74
C GLY A 96 9.31 -1.62 -6.27
N LEU A 97 9.98 -2.59 -6.89
CA LEU A 97 9.36 -3.84 -7.35
C LEU A 97 8.81 -4.68 -6.20
N VAL A 98 9.57 -4.85 -5.11
CA VAL A 98 9.13 -5.62 -3.94
C VAL A 98 7.93 -4.96 -3.27
N VAL A 99 7.94 -3.63 -3.13
CA VAL A 99 6.82 -2.86 -2.59
C VAL A 99 5.59 -3.01 -3.49
N ALA A 100 5.74 -2.84 -4.80
CA ALA A 100 4.63 -2.99 -5.74
C ALA A 100 4.05 -4.41 -5.71
N LEU A 101 4.89 -5.44 -5.67
CA LEU A 101 4.46 -6.83 -5.57
C LEU A 101 3.70 -7.08 -4.26
N TYR A 102 4.21 -6.58 -3.13
CA TYR A 102 3.55 -6.69 -1.84
C TYR A 102 2.15 -6.05 -1.88
N LEU A 103 2.04 -4.86 -2.47
CA LEU A 103 0.78 -4.14 -2.58
C LEU A 103 -0.23 -4.87 -3.48
N VAL A 104 0.21 -5.47 -4.60
CA VAL A 104 -0.66 -6.27 -5.46
C VAL A 104 -1.17 -7.52 -4.73
N VAL A 105 -0.28 -8.27 -4.06
CA VAL A 105 -0.68 -9.46 -3.30
C VAL A 105 -1.59 -9.08 -2.13
N GLY A 106 -1.30 -7.99 -1.43
CA GLY A 106 -2.14 -7.42 -0.38
C GLY A 106 -3.51 -7.01 -0.88
N ALA A 107 -3.59 -6.35 -2.04
CA ALA A 107 -4.84 -5.94 -2.67
C ALA A 107 -5.72 -7.14 -3.01
N LEU A 108 -5.13 -8.20 -3.59
CA LEU A 108 -5.82 -9.45 -3.90
C LEU A 108 -6.33 -10.15 -2.64
N ALA A 109 -5.54 -10.18 -1.57
CA ALA A 109 -5.94 -10.78 -0.30
C ALA A 109 -7.10 -10.03 0.36
N VAL A 110 -7.02 -8.70 0.43
CA VAL A 110 -8.09 -7.86 0.95
C VAL A 110 -9.35 -8.02 0.11
N PHE A 111 -9.22 -8.06 -1.21
CA PHE A 111 -10.34 -8.26 -2.12
C PHE A 111 -10.98 -9.63 -1.98
N ALA A 112 -10.18 -10.70 -1.90
CA ALA A 112 -10.68 -12.07 -1.78
C ALA A 112 -11.50 -12.27 -0.49
N SER A 113 -11.05 -11.66 0.61
CA SER A 113 -11.73 -11.75 1.91
C SER A 113 -13.15 -11.14 1.91
N ARG A 114 -13.56 -10.39 0.88
CA ARG A 114 -14.93 -9.85 0.78
C ARG A 114 -16.00 -10.95 0.74
N ARG A 115 -15.62 -12.18 0.36
CA ARG A 115 -16.52 -13.33 0.26
C ARG A 115 -16.78 -14.03 1.59
N GLU A 116 -16.06 -13.63 2.64
CA GLU A 116 -16.09 -14.27 3.97
C GLU A 116 -16.94 -13.50 4.98
N GLY A 117 -17.51 -12.35 4.60
CA GLY A 117 -18.30 -11.45 5.45
C GLY A 117 -19.75 -11.32 5.01
#